data_AF-A0A6M1YUA9-F1
#
_entry.id   AF-A0A6M1YUA9-F1
#
_cell.length_a   1.000
_cell.length_b   1.000
_cell.length_c   1.000
_cell.angle_alpha   90.00
_cell.angle_beta   90.00
_cell.angle_gamma   90.00
#
_symmetry.space_group_name_H-M   'P 1'
#
loop_
_entity.id
_entity.type
_entity.pdbx_description
1 polymer ?
#
loop_
_entity_poly.entity_id
_entity_poly.type
_entity_poly.pdbx_seq_one_letter_code
_entity_poly.pdbx_strand_id
1 'polypeptide(L)'
;MRNIKILRFFKYLYLLIFIGVLSISVLSVNKGYAAKNRSNSSVLNQGGSKSFQYNSIEEIDKKINELEEMKRGYEAKAIKQANQAQRLQFIEGELQAAKKNWRLAEDNRKIVVRLQKEIDELKIERMKLQKKRA
;
A
#
# COMPACT_ATOMS: atom_id res chain seq x y z
N MET A 1 -12.01 62.92 28.81
CA MET A 1 -11.38 61.58 28.95
C MET A 1 -12.42 60.54 29.35
N ARG A 2 -13.05 59.84 28.40
CA ARG A 2 -13.94 58.69 28.65
C ARG A 2 -14.23 58.04 27.30
N ASN A 3 -13.37 57.13 26.81
CA ASN A 3 -13.67 56.26 25.65
C ASN A 3 -12.69 55.06 25.50
N ILE A 4 -11.96 54.68 26.54
CA ILE A 4 -10.96 53.58 26.46
C ILE A 4 -11.56 52.21 26.86
N LYS A 5 -12.75 52.18 27.47
CA LYS A 5 -13.37 50.94 27.98
C LYS A 5 -14.09 50.11 26.90
N ILE A 6 -14.63 50.76 25.86
CA ILE A 6 -15.43 50.08 24.82
C ILE A 6 -14.55 49.23 23.89
N LEU A 7 -13.33 49.68 23.57
CA LEU A 7 -12.42 48.96 22.66
C LEU A 7 -11.91 47.63 23.22
N ARG A 8 -11.81 47.51 24.55
CA ARG A 8 -11.38 46.26 25.22
C ARG A 8 -12.47 45.19 25.16
N PHE A 9 -13.75 45.60 25.18
CA PHE A 9 -14.89 44.67 25.16
C PHE A 9 -14.96 43.87 23.85
N PHE A 10 -14.69 44.52 22.71
CA PHE A 10 -14.68 43.86 21.40
C PHE A 10 -13.53 42.85 21.23
N LYS A 11 -12.36 43.10 21.86
CA LYS A 11 -11.24 42.16 21.84
C LYS A 11 -11.56 40.85 22.56
N TYR A 12 -12.25 40.92 23.70
CA TYR A 12 -12.65 39.72 24.44
C TYR A 12 -13.81 38.98 23.74
N LEU A 13 -14.70 39.72 23.07
CA LEU A 13 -15.77 39.11 22.27
C LEU A 13 -15.21 38.29 21.10
N TYR A 14 -14.19 38.80 20.40
CA TYR A 14 -13.55 38.08 19.30
C TYR A 14 -12.76 36.85 19.77
N LEU A 15 -12.10 36.94 20.93
CA LEU A 15 -11.38 35.82 21.55
C LEU A 15 -12.33 34.67 21.96
N LEU A 16 -13.52 35.00 22.49
CA LEU A 16 -14.55 34.02 22.85
C LEU A 16 -15.13 33.30 21.63
N ILE A 17 -15.37 34.01 20.53
CA ILE A 17 -15.84 33.41 19.27
C ILE A 17 -14.79 32.44 18.71
N PHE A 18 -13.50 32.80 18.80
CA PHE A 18 -12.41 31.96 18.30
C PHE A 18 -12.26 30.64 19.09
N ILE A 19 -12.44 30.68 20.41
CA ILE A 19 -12.43 29.47 21.27
C ILE A 19 -13.66 28.58 21.00
N GLY A 20 -14.82 29.18 20.73
CA GLY A 20 -16.04 28.46 20.36
C GLY A 20 -15.91 27.65 19.07
N VAL A 21 -15.27 28.21 18.03
CA VAL A 21 -15.09 27.54 16.74
C VAL A 21 -14.07 26.39 16.82
N LEU A 22 -13.05 26.49 17.67
CA LEU A 22 -12.09 25.41 17.92
C LEU A 22 -12.68 24.20 18.67
N SER A 23 -13.84 24.35 19.31
CA SER A 23 -14.45 23.31 20.15
C SER A 23 -15.33 22.31 19.37
N ILE A 24 -15.61 22.56 18.08
CA ILE A 24 -16.56 21.74 17.30
C ILE A 24 -15.92 20.51 16.61
N SER A 25 -14.58 20.37 16.64
CA SER A 25 -13.91 19.29 15.89
C SER A 25 -13.70 17.96 16.64
N VAL A 26 -14.32 17.73 17.81
CA VAL A 26 -14.09 16.49 18.60
C VAL A 26 -15.31 15.56 18.71
N LEU A 27 -16.47 15.90 18.14
CA LEU A 27 -17.59 14.96 18.05
C LEU A 27 -17.67 14.30 16.67
N SER A 28 -16.75 13.36 16.41
CA SER A 28 -17.03 12.29 15.46
C SER A 28 -17.25 11.00 16.24
N VAL A 29 -18.51 10.56 16.16
CA VAL A 29 -19.14 9.54 16.99
C VAL A 29 -18.51 8.18 16.79
N ASN A 30 -18.00 7.63 17.90
CA ASN A 30 -17.83 6.22 18.12
C ASN A 30 -19.23 5.58 18.33
N LYS A 31 -19.75 4.87 17.32
CA LYS A 31 -20.86 3.91 17.49
C LYS A 31 -20.56 2.64 16.70
N GLY A 32 -19.93 1.71 17.41
CA GLY A 32 -20.26 0.30 17.49
C GLY A 32 -20.66 -0.44 16.21
N TYR A 33 -19.70 -1.13 15.61
CA TYR A 33 -19.89 -2.52 15.17
C TYR A 33 -18.87 -3.39 15.89
N ALA A 34 -19.28 -3.91 17.04
CA ALA A 34 -18.64 -5.07 17.64
C ALA A 34 -19.19 -6.32 16.96
N ALA A 35 -18.43 -6.87 16.02
CA ALA A 35 -18.57 -8.26 15.62
C ALA A 35 -17.18 -8.81 15.27
N LYS A 36 -16.54 -9.36 16.30
CA LYS A 36 -15.88 -10.67 16.27
C LYS A 36 -15.45 -11.14 14.87
N ASN A 37 -14.20 -10.91 14.50
CA ASN A 37 -13.31 -12.00 14.10
C ASN A 37 -11.87 -11.49 13.98
N ARG A 38 -11.09 -11.93 14.97
CA ARG A 38 -9.64 -11.97 14.95
C ARG A 38 -9.24 -12.97 13.86
N SER A 39 -9.26 -12.53 12.61
CA SER A 39 -8.64 -13.23 11.51
C SER A 39 -7.17 -12.84 11.52
N ASN A 40 -6.36 -13.72 12.08
CA ASN A 40 -4.97 -13.85 11.69
C ASN A 40 -4.96 -14.00 10.16
N SER A 41 -4.80 -12.93 9.38
CA SER A 41 -4.16 -13.09 8.09
C SER A 41 -2.68 -13.26 8.39
N SER A 42 -2.32 -14.49 8.75
CA SER A 42 -1.12 -15.07 8.19
C SER A 42 -1.09 -14.62 6.73
N VAL A 43 -0.16 -13.71 6.41
CA VAL A 43 0.29 -13.60 5.03
C VAL A 43 0.80 -15.00 4.75
N LEU A 44 -0.08 -15.72 4.08
CA LEU A 44 0.04 -17.12 3.80
C LEU A 44 1.32 -17.20 2.98
N ASN A 45 2.38 -17.66 3.62
CA ASN A 45 3.44 -18.40 2.96
C ASN A 45 2.79 -19.67 2.41
N GLN A 46 1.91 -19.52 1.41
CA GLN A 46 1.62 -20.58 0.47
C GLN A 46 2.73 -20.53 -0.57
N GLY A 47 3.92 -20.98 -0.14
CA GLY A 47 4.81 -21.76 -0.99
C GLY A 47 4.23 -23.16 -1.21
N GLY A 48 2.91 -23.23 -1.39
CA GLY A 48 2.26 -24.43 -1.86
C GLY A 48 2.45 -24.41 -3.35
N SER A 49 3.41 -25.20 -3.83
CA SER A 49 3.45 -25.69 -5.20
C SER A 49 2.13 -26.40 -5.48
N LYS A 50 1.08 -25.63 -5.78
CA LYS A 50 -0.07 -26.15 -6.48
C LYS A 50 0.48 -26.43 -7.86
N SER A 51 0.72 -27.71 -8.15
CA SER A 51 0.91 -28.17 -9.51
C SER A 51 -0.36 -27.82 -10.28
N PHE A 52 -0.39 -26.64 -10.87
CA PHE A 52 -1.48 -26.26 -11.75
C PHE A 52 -1.31 -27.12 -12.99
N GLN A 53 -2.13 -28.15 -13.10
CA GLN A 53 -2.13 -29.00 -14.27
C GLN A 53 -2.95 -28.28 -15.34
N TYR A 54 -2.28 -27.52 -16.20
CA TYR A 54 -2.92 -26.81 -17.29
C TYR A 54 -3.28 -27.78 -18.42
N ASN A 55 -4.50 -27.66 -18.93
CA ASN A 55 -5.01 -28.56 -19.97
C ASN A 55 -4.77 -28.01 -21.38
N SER A 56 -4.47 -26.71 -21.49
CA SER A 56 -4.19 -26.04 -22.75
C SER A 56 -3.01 -25.08 -22.67
N ILE A 57 -2.33 -24.88 -23.81
CA ILE A 57 -1.27 -23.88 -23.97
C ILE A 57 -1.84 -22.47 -23.80
N GLU A 58 -3.07 -22.24 -24.24
CA GLU A 58 -3.76 -20.95 -24.16
C GLU A 58 -4.03 -20.52 -22.71
N GLU A 59 -4.41 -21.45 -21.82
CA GLU A 59 -4.54 -21.17 -20.39
C GLU A 59 -3.20 -20.74 -19.77
N ILE A 60 -2.09 -21.40 -20.15
CA ILE A 60 -0.76 -21.04 -19.67
C ILE A 60 -0.36 -19.64 -20.17
N ASP A 61 -0.58 -19.36 -21.45
CA ASP A 61 -0.23 -18.06 -22.05
C ASP A 61 -1.03 -16.93 -21.42
N LYS A 62 -2.33 -17.15 -21.17
CA LYS A 62 -3.16 -16.20 -20.42
C LYS A 62 -2.61 -15.96 -19.02
N LYS A 63 -2.24 -17.03 -18.30
CA LYS A 63 -1.71 -16.90 -16.94
C LYS A 63 -0.37 -16.18 -16.90
N ILE A 64 0.52 -16.44 -17.85
CA ILE A 64 1.79 -15.73 -17.99
C ILE A 64 1.52 -14.23 -18.18
N ASN A 65 0.59 -13.85 -19.05
CA ASN A 65 0.25 -12.45 -19.28
C ASN A 65 -0.29 -11.76 -18.01
N GLU A 66 -1.16 -12.43 -17.25
CA GLU A 66 -1.66 -11.92 -15.96
C GLU A 66 -0.51 -11.71 -14.95
N LEU A 67 0.41 -12.66 -14.85
CA LEU A 67 1.57 -12.57 -13.96
C LEU A 67 2.54 -11.47 -14.39
N GLU A 68 2.75 -11.28 -15.69
CA GLU A 68 3.58 -10.21 -16.22
C GLU A 68 2.99 -8.83 -15.94
N GLU A 69 1.67 -8.66 -16.06
CA GLU A 69 0.99 -7.42 -15.69
C GLU A 69 1.13 -7.12 -14.20
N MET A 70 0.89 -8.12 -13.35
CA MET A 70 1.10 -8.00 -11.90
C MET A 70 2.55 -7.64 -11.59
N LYS A 71 3.52 -8.29 -12.24
CA LYS A 71 4.95 -8.04 -12.07
C LYS A 71 5.29 -6.58 -12.37
N ARG A 72 4.87 -6.05 -13.52
CA ARG A 72 5.07 -4.63 -13.90
C ARG A 72 4.46 -3.69 -12.86
N GLY A 73 3.28 -4.02 -12.34
CA GLY A 73 2.62 -3.26 -11.27
C GLY A 73 3.45 -3.19 -9.99
N TYR A 74 4.05 -4.30 -9.56
CA TYR A 74 4.92 -4.32 -8.37
C TYR A 74 6.28 -3.67 -8.60
N GLU A 75 6.85 -3.77 -9.80
CA GLU A 75 8.08 -3.05 -10.19
C GLU A 75 7.87 -1.53 -10.11
N ALA A 76 6.78 -1.02 -10.67
CA ALA A 76 6.43 0.39 -10.60
C ALA A 76 6.24 0.87 -9.14
N LYS A 77 5.59 0.04 -8.30
CA LYS A 77 5.46 0.33 -6.86
C LYS A 77 6.84 0.36 -6.17
N ALA A 78 7.71 -0.61 -6.45
CA ALA A 78 9.06 -0.64 -5.87
C ALA A 78 9.85 0.63 -6.19
N ILE A 79 9.85 1.04 -7.47
CA ILE A 79 10.52 2.26 -7.94
C ILE A 79 9.94 3.50 -7.25
N LYS A 80 8.60 3.62 -7.18
CA LYS A 80 7.93 4.74 -6.50
C LYS A 80 8.38 4.87 -5.05
N GLN A 81 8.40 3.77 -4.31
CA GLN A 81 8.80 3.75 -2.90
C GLN A 81 10.29 4.05 -2.73
N ALA A 82 11.15 3.50 -3.58
CA ALA A 82 12.58 3.79 -3.58
C ALA A 82 12.85 5.29 -3.82
N ASN A 83 12.20 5.89 -4.82
CA ASN A 83 12.32 7.32 -5.12
C ASN A 83 11.84 8.19 -3.95
N GLN A 84 10.78 7.78 -3.25
CA GLN A 84 10.30 8.48 -2.07
C GLN A 84 11.28 8.37 -0.90
N ALA A 85 11.85 7.20 -0.68
CA ALA A 85 12.88 6.99 0.33
C ALA A 85 14.14 7.84 0.07
N GLN A 86 14.57 7.91 -1.19
CA GLN A 86 15.70 8.73 -1.63
C GLN A 86 15.49 10.23 -1.39
N ARG A 87 14.25 10.72 -1.51
CA ARG A 87 13.94 12.13 -1.19
C ARG A 87 13.94 12.36 0.32
N LEU A 88 13.25 11.50 1.07
CA LEU A 88 13.07 11.67 2.51
C LEU A 88 14.37 11.52 3.31
N GLN A 89 15.36 10.77 2.82
CA GLN A 89 16.62 10.58 3.55
C GLN A 89 17.42 11.88 3.75
N PHE A 90 17.13 12.92 2.96
CA PHE A 90 17.78 14.22 3.04
C PHE A 90 16.95 15.27 3.79
N ILE A 91 15.76 14.92 4.28
CA ILE A 91 14.88 15.81 5.04
C ILE A 91 15.10 15.57 6.54
N GLU A 92 15.39 16.64 7.28
CA GLU A 92 15.59 16.58 8.73
C GLU A 92 14.33 16.05 9.43
N GLY A 93 14.51 15.10 10.36
CA GLY A 93 13.41 14.44 11.07
C GLY A 93 12.73 13.28 10.32
N GLU A 94 12.98 13.09 9.02
CA GLU A 94 12.24 12.12 8.18
C GLU A 94 12.97 10.79 7.94
N LEU A 95 14.09 10.54 8.62
CA LEU A 95 14.90 9.33 8.41
C LEU A 95 14.11 8.03 8.63
N GLN A 96 13.18 7.99 9.59
CA GLN A 96 12.34 6.81 9.84
C GLN A 96 11.34 6.57 8.71
N ALA A 97 10.78 7.63 8.14
CA ALA A 97 9.92 7.55 6.98
C ALA A 97 10.70 7.06 5.76
N ALA A 98 11.92 7.55 5.54
CA ALA A 98 12.81 7.05 4.49
C ALA A 98 13.07 5.54 4.62
N LYS A 99 13.43 5.07 5.82
CA LYS A 99 13.63 3.63 6.10
C LYS A 99 12.39 2.79 5.84
N LYS A 100 11.20 3.29 6.21
CA LYS A 100 9.93 2.61 5.91
C LYS A 100 9.72 2.44 4.40
N ASN A 101 9.93 3.50 3.63
CA ASN A 101 9.79 3.45 2.17
C ASN A 101 10.81 2.49 1.53
N TRP A 102 12.05 2.43 2.03
CA TRP A 102 13.03 1.43 1.59
C TRP A 102 12.57 -0.01 1.83
N ARG A 103 12.00 -0.32 3.01
CA ARG A 103 11.45 -1.65 3.29
C ARG A 103 10.29 -2.00 2.35
N LEU A 104 9.37 -1.06 2.12
CA LEU A 104 8.27 -1.26 1.18
C LEU A 104 8.76 -1.48 -0.26
N ALA A 105 9.80 -0.76 -0.69
CA ALA A 105 10.41 -0.99 -2.00
C ALA A 105 10.98 -2.42 -2.10
N GLU A 106 11.66 -2.88 -1.06
CA GLU A 106 12.25 -4.21 -1.01
C GLU A 106 11.20 -5.33 -0.95
N ASP A 107 10.13 -5.15 -0.19
CA ASP A 107 9.02 -6.12 -0.15
C ASP A 107 8.34 -6.26 -1.52
N ASN A 108 8.17 -5.15 -2.25
CA ASN A 108 7.67 -5.19 -3.63
C ASN A 108 8.64 -5.93 -4.56
N ARG A 109 9.96 -5.73 -4.43
CA ARG A 109 10.97 -6.48 -5.22
C ARG A 109 10.91 -7.98 -4.95
N LYS A 110 10.73 -8.39 -3.69
CA LYS A 110 10.55 -9.80 -3.34
C LYS A 110 9.30 -10.41 -3.97
N ILE A 111 8.23 -9.62 -4.15
CA ILE A 111 7.04 -10.07 -4.89
C ILE A 111 7.37 -10.24 -6.38
N VAL A 112 8.06 -9.27 -6.99
CA VAL A 112 8.51 -9.34 -8.39
C VAL A 112 9.34 -10.60 -8.66
N VAL A 113 10.28 -10.93 -7.77
CA VAL A 113 11.11 -12.14 -7.89
C VAL A 113 10.26 -13.41 -7.83
N ARG A 114 9.25 -13.47 -6.94
CA ARG A 114 8.34 -14.61 -6.85
C ARG A 114 7.48 -14.76 -8.11
N LEU A 115 6.93 -13.67 -8.61
CA LEU A 115 6.15 -13.66 -9.85
C LEU A 115 7.00 -14.09 -11.05
N GLN A 116 8.25 -13.64 -11.13
CA GLN A 116 9.17 -14.05 -12.18
C GLN A 116 9.41 -15.56 -12.14
N LYS A 117 9.64 -16.13 -10.96
CA LYS A 117 9.81 -17.58 -10.79
C LYS A 117 8.58 -18.35 -11.27
N GLU A 118 7.38 -17.90 -10.93
CA GLU A 118 6.13 -18.52 -11.39
C GLU A 118 5.97 -18.43 -12.92
N ILE A 119 6.30 -17.29 -13.52
CA ILE A 119 6.32 -17.11 -14.98
C ILE A 119 7.29 -18.10 -15.63
N ASP A 120 8.49 -18.26 -15.07
CA ASP A 120 9.51 -19.17 -15.62
C ASP A 120 9.08 -20.63 -15.52
N GLU A 121 8.45 -21.02 -14.41
CA GLU A 121 7.85 -22.35 -14.24
C GLU A 121 6.76 -22.61 -15.30
N LEU A 122 5.86 -21.66 -15.53
CA LEU A 122 4.82 -21.76 -16.55
C LEU A 122 5.38 -21.83 -17.98
N LYS A 123 6.45 -21.09 -18.27
CA LYS A 123 7.13 -21.18 -19.58
C LYS A 123 7.71 -22.58 -19.81
N ILE A 124 8.26 -23.20 -18.78
CA ILE A 124 8.74 -24.59 -18.84
C ILE A 124 7.58 -25.57 -19.08
N GLU A 125 6.45 -25.40 -18.38
CA GLU A 125 5.26 -26.24 -18.57
C GLU A 125 4.66 -26.12 -19.98
N ARG A 126 4.57 -24.88 -20.49
CA ARG A 126 4.15 -24.60 -21.87
C ARG A 126 4.99 -25.37 -22.88
N MET A 127 6.31 -25.34 -22.74
CA MET A 127 7.23 -26.06 -23.61
C MET A 127 7.03 -27.58 -23.54
N LYS A 128 6.78 -28.13 -22.35
CA LYS A 128 6.50 -29.57 -22.18
C LYS A 128 5.21 -29.98 -22.88
N LEU A 129 4.13 -29.20 -22.72
CA LEU A 129 2.86 -29.46 -23.40
C LEU A 129 2.98 -29.35 -24.91
N GLN A 130 3.73 -28.35 -25.41
CA GLN A 130 3.97 -28.19 -26.84
C GLN A 130 4.71 -29.40 -27.43
N LYS A 131 5.75 -29.91 -26.74
CA LYS A 131 6.46 -31.12 -27.16
C LYS A 131 5.60 -32.39 -27.14
N LYS A 132 4.65 -32.50 -26.22
CA LYS A 132 3.73 -33.66 -26.14
C LYS A 132 2.69 -33.67 -27.27
N ARG A 133 2.40 -32.50 -27.86
CA ARG A 133 1.43 -32.33 -28.94
C ARG A 133 2.07 -32.36 -30.34
N ALA A 134 3.39 -32.35 -30.44
CA ALA A 134 4.16 -32.49 -31.67
C ALA A 134 4.49 -33.96 -31.91
#